data_AF-A0A2V7BMK7-F1
#
_entry.id   AF-A0A2V7BMK7-F1
#
_cell.length_a   1.000
_cell.length_b   1.000
_cell.length_c   1.000
_cell.angle_alpha   90.00
_cell.angle_beta   90.00
_cell.angle_gamma   90.00
#
_symmetry.space_group_name_H-M   'P 1'
#
loop_
_entity.id
_entity.type
_entity.pdbx_description
1 polymer ?
#
loop_
_entity_poly.entity_id
_entity_poly.type
_entity_poly.pdbx_seq_one_letter_code
_entity_poly.pdbx_strand_id
1 'polypeptide(L)' 'MVVTLDEKLATLPDRPGVYLYRDAKGQALYVGKAASLRSRVRSYFQEARPRDAKTDALVRQIADLDYV' A
#
# COMPACT_ATOMS: atom_id res chain seq x y z
N MET A 1 11.14 5.59 17.48
CA MET A 1 11.49 4.76 16.31
C MET A 1 10.42 4.99 15.26
N VAL A 2 10.80 5.29 14.02
CA VAL A 2 9.86 5.47 12.90
C VAL A 2 9.68 4.11 12.25
N VAL A 3 8.45 3.60 12.18
CA VAL A 3 8.14 2.31 11.51
C VAL A 3 8.23 2.52 10.01
N THR A 4 9.00 1.68 9.32
CA THR A 4 9.22 1.73 7.87
C THR A 4 8.05 1.14 7.09
N LEU A 5 7.95 1.49 5.80
CA LEU A 5 6.95 0.92 4.90
C LEU A 5 7.05 -0.62 4.85
N ASP A 6 8.25 -1.18 4.77
CA ASP A 6 8.48 -2.63 4.77
C ASP A 6 7.96 -3.31 6.04
N GLU A 7 8.20 -2.72 7.21
CA GLU A 7 7.66 -3.22 8.49
C GLU A 7 6.13 -3.14 8.52
N LYS A 8 5.53 -2.07 7.99
CA LYS A 8 4.07 -1.96 7.86
C LYS A 8 3.52 -3.04 6.91
N LEU A 9 4.17 -3.31 5.78
CA LEU A 9 3.77 -4.35 4.84
C LEU A 9 3.89 -5.77 5.43
N ALA A 10 4.87 -5.98 6.31
CA ALA A 10 5.06 -7.24 7.03
C ALA A 10 3.94 -7.50 8.05
N THR A 11 3.44 -6.45 8.71
CA THR A 11 2.48 -6.53 9.82
C THR A 11 1.00 -6.45 9.41
N LEU A 12 0.70 -6.30 8.11
CA LEU A 12 -0.68 -6.18 7.63
C LEU A 12 -1.58 -7.36 8.05
N PRO A 13 -2.79 -7.07 8.56
CA PRO A 13 -3.72 -8.10 8.97
C PRO A 13 -4.43 -8.72 7.76
N ASP A 14 -4.80 -9.99 7.90
CA ASP A 14 -5.63 -10.70 6.91
C ASP A 14 -7.11 -10.55 7.26
N ARG A 15 -7.61 -9.32 7.17
CA ARG A 15 -9.00 -8.97 7.44
C ARG A 15 -9.49 -7.85 6.52
N PRO A 16 -10.80 -7.64 6.41
CA PRO A 16 -11.34 -6.51 5.69
C PRO A 16 -10.94 -5.18 6.33
N GLY A 17 -10.80 -4.15 5.50
CA GLY A 17 -10.45 -2.82 5.98
C GLY A 17 -10.25 -1.81 4.86
N VAL A 18 -9.82 -0.62 5.26
CA VAL A 18 -9.49 0.49 4.37
C VAL A 18 -8.00 0.81 4.53
N TYR A 19 -7.31 1.07 3.42
CA TYR A 19 -5.91 1.47 3.41
C TYR A 19 -5.71 2.79 2.68
N LEU A 20 -4.67 3.52 3.09
CA LEU A 20 -4.26 4.81 2.53
C LEU A 20 -2.76 4.77 2.22
N TYR A 21 -2.41 5.01 0.95
CA TYR A 21 -1.03 5.28 0.56
C TYR A 21 -0.72 6.77 0.63
N ARG A 22 0.50 7.10 1.06
CA ARG A 22 1.00 8.48 1.09
C ARG A 22 2.32 8.62 0.35
N ASP A 23 2.59 9.83 -0.12
CA ASP A 23 3.88 10.19 -0.68
C ASP A 23 4.92 10.51 0.40
N ALA A 24 6.15 10.80 0.00
CA ALA A 24 7.25 11.13 0.90
C ALA A 24 7.03 12.44 1.70
N LYS A 25 6.04 13.26 1.31
CA LYS A 25 5.63 14.49 2.02
C LYS A 25 4.44 14.24 2.95
N GLY A 26 3.95 13.01 3.05
CA GLY A 26 2.80 12.62 3.85
C GLY A 26 1.43 12.91 3.20
N GLN A 27 1.41 13.34 1.94
CA GLN A 27 0.17 13.62 1.21
C GLN A 27 -0.53 12.33 0.81
N ALA A 28 -1.86 12.29 0.96
CA ALA A 28 -2.67 11.14 0.56
C ALA A 28 -2.64 10.96 -0.96
N LEU A 29 -2.16 9.81 -1.42
CA LEU A 29 -2.11 9.45 -2.85
C LEU A 29 -3.33 8.63 -3.28
N TYR A 30 -3.73 7.67 -2.45
CA TYR A 30 -4.76 6.71 -2.83
C TYR A 30 -5.40 6.05 -1.60
N VAL A 31 -6.73 5.95 -1.60
CA VAL A 31 -7.49 5.18 -0.62
C VAL A 31 -8.16 4.00 -1.30
N GLY A 32 -8.04 2.82 -0.70
CA GLY A 32 -8.70 1.61 -1.18
C GLY A 32 -9.35 0.83 -0.05
N LYS A 33 -10.33 0.00 -0.40
CA LYS A 33 -10.92 -1.00 0.51
C LYS A 33 -10.55 -2.40 0.05
N ALA A 34 -10.42 -3.32 0.99
CA ALA A 34 -10.07 -4.70 0.70
C ALA A 34 -10.84 -5.67 1.61
N ALA A 35 -11.11 -6.88 1.11
CA ALA A 35 -11.55 -8.00 1.95
C ALA A 35 -10.39 -8.60 2.75
N SER A 36 -9.17 -8.47 2.26
CA SER A 36 -7.92 -8.81 2.95
C SER A 36 -6.91 -7.69 2.70
N LEU A 37 -6.62 -6.90 3.73
CA LEU A 37 -5.62 -5.82 3.66
C LEU A 37 -4.25 -6.38 3.25
N ARG A 38 -3.80 -7.47 3.89
CA ARG A 38 -2.54 -8.14 3.56
C ARG A 38 -2.43 -8.50 2.08
N SER A 39 -3.43 -9.20 1.54
CA SER A 39 -3.39 -9.66 0.14
C SER A 39 -3.47 -8.50 -0.84
N ARG A 40 -4.37 -7.53 -0.58
CA ARG A 40 -4.62 -6.44 -1.51
C ARG A 40 -3.44 -5.48 -1.57
N VAL A 41 -2.92 -5.04 -0.43
CA VAL A 41 -1.83 -4.06 -0.39
C VAL A 41 -0.55 -4.68 -0.97
N ARG A 42 -0.19 -5.91 -0.58
CA ARG A 42 1.01 -6.58 -1.12
C ARG A 42 0.97 -6.77 -2.63
N SER A 43 -0.22 -6.90 -3.24
CA SER A 43 -0.35 -7.05 -4.70
C SER A 43 0.22 -5.86 -5.50
N TYR A 44 0.31 -4.67 -4.90
CA TYR A 44 0.93 -3.50 -5.53
C TYR A 44 2.46 -3.59 -5.60
N PHE A 45 3.09 -4.42 -4.77
CA PHE A 45 4.55 -4.52 -4.68
C PHE A 45 5.11 -5.80 -5.31
N GLN A 46 4.24 -6.72 -5.77
CA GLN A 46 4.65 -7.94 -6.47
C GLN A 46 5.05 -7.63 -7.93
N GLU A 47 6.27 -7.99 -8.33
CA GLU A 47 6.80 -7.73 -9.69
C GLU A 47 6.19 -8.62 -10.77
N ALA A 48 5.67 -9.80 -10.39
CA ALA A 48 5.17 -10.81 -11.32
C ALA A 48 3.83 -10.48 -12.00
N ARG A 49 3.21 -9.33 -11.70
CA ARG A 49 1.92 -8.93 -12.30
C ARG A 49 2.12 -7.74 -13.25
N PRO A 50 1.64 -7.82 -14.50
CA PRO A 50 1.53 -6.65 -15.36
C PRO A 50 0.67 -5.59 -14.65
N ARG A 51 1.25 -4.42 -14.42
CA ARG A 51 0.54 -3.25 -13.90
C ARG A 51 0.26 -2.33 -15.07
N ASP A 52 -0.92 -1.71 -15.09
CA ASP A 52 -1.16 -0.59 -15.99
C ASP A 52 -0.26 0.61 -15.59
N ALA A 53 -0.02 1.51 -16.55
CA ALA A 53 0.87 2.64 -16.35
C ALA A 53 0.49 3.53 -15.16
N LYS A 54 -0.81 3.65 -14.84
CA LYS A 54 -1.29 4.44 -13.71
C LYS A 54 -0.95 3.76 -12.39
N THR A 55 -1.16 2.45 -12.29
CA THR A 55 -0.78 1.68 -11.09
C THR A 55 0.73 1.71 -10.87
N ASP A 56 1.54 1.61 -11.93
CA ASP A 56 3.00 1.71 -11.81
C ASP A 56 3.45 3.10 -11.32
N ALA A 57 2.89 4.17 -11.90
CA ALA A 57 3.16 5.54 -11.48
C ALA A 57 2.74 5.82 -10.02
N LEU A 58 1.65 5.19 -9.55
CA LEU A 58 1.24 5.23 -8.15
C LEU A 58 2.29 4.57 -7.27
N VAL A 59 2.67 3.33 -7.56
CA VAL A 59 3.60 2.54 -6.72
C VAL A 59 4.94 3.24 -6.54
N ARG A 60 5.46 3.88 -7.58
CA ARG A 60 6.71 4.67 -7.52
C ARG A 60 6.66 5.86 -6.56
N GLN A 61 5.47 6.34 -6.21
CA GLN A 61 5.29 7.50 -5.32
C GLN A 61 4.96 7.10 -3.88
N ILE A 62 4.60 5.84 -3.62
CA ILE A 62 4.24 5.37 -2.28
C ILE A 62 5.49 5.41 -1.40
N ALA A 63 5.43 6.20 -0.34
CA ALA A 63 6.44 6.23 0.71
C ALA A 63 5.90 5.74 2.06
N ASP A 64 4.58 5.76 2.25
CA ASP A 64 3.96 5.30 3.49
C ASP A 64 2.57 4.68 3.28
N LEU A 65 2.12 3.94 4.30
CA LEU A 65 0.86 3.21 4.35
C LEU A 65 0.18 3.37 5.72
N ASP A 66 -1.12 3.65 5.72
CA ASP A 66 -1.99 3.56 6.90
C ASP A 66 -3.17 2.62 6.61
N TYR A 67 -3.78 2.05 7.66
CA TYR A 67 -4.99 1.24 7.52
C TYR A 67 -5.86 1.23 8.79
N VAL A 68 -7.14 0.89 8.62
CA VAL A 68 -8.13 0.64 9.70
C VAL A 68 -8.83 -0.69 9.51
#